data_AF-A0A484I8U3-F1
#
_entry.id   AF-A0A484I8U3-F1
#
_cell.length_a   1.000
_cell.length_b   1.000
_cell.length_c   1.000
_cell.angle_alpha   90.00
_cell.angle_beta   90.00
_cell.angle_gamma   90.00
#
_symmetry.space_group_name_H-M   'P 1'
#
loop_
_entity.id
_entity.type
_entity.pdbx_description
1 polymer ?
#
loop_
_entity_poly.entity_id
_entity_poly.type
_entity_poly.pdbx_seq_one_letter_code
_entity_poly.pdbx_strand_id
1 'polypeptide(L)' 'MISKDTEELIIRKYLQGYSRDEIAEQTLTATGTVTTKINEWKRRIGAPDIEDLRQFVIIIRKSGMTIKQLASSFRTLNFA' A
#
# COMPACT_ATOMS: atom_id res chain seq x y z
N MET A 1 16.55 -15.06 -2.75
CA MET A 1 15.48 -14.83 -3.75
C MET A 1 14.16 -15.12 -3.07
N ILE A 2 13.20 -14.18 -3.07
CA ILE A 2 11.87 -14.42 -2.46
C ILE A 2 10.92 -15.06 -3.48
N SER A 3 9.85 -15.71 -3.01
CA SER A 3 8.82 -16.24 -3.91
C SER A 3 8.01 -15.10 -4.55
N LYS A 4 7.37 -15.41 -5.68
CA LYS A 4 6.48 -14.48 -6.38
C LYS A 4 5.29 -14.08 -5.50
N ASP A 5 4.76 -15.01 -4.71
CA ASP A 5 3.66 -14.76 -3.78
C ASP A 5 4.06 -13.78 -2.68
N THR A 6 5.29 -13.91 -2.17
CA THR A 6 5.83 -12.95 -1.19
C THR A 6 6.02 -11.57 -1.82
N GLU A 7 6.52 -11.48 -3.06
CA GLU A 7 6.60 -10.19 -3.77
C GLU A 7 5.21 -9.55 -3.93
N GLU A 8 4.21 -10.33 -4.36
CA GLU A 8 2.85 -9.82 -4.54
C GLU A 8 2.24 -9.36 -3.20
N LEU A 9 2.49 -10.10 -2.11
CA LEU A 9 2.07 -9.71 -0.77
C LEU A 9 2.75 -8.41 -0.31
N ILE A 10 4.05 -8.25 -0.54
CA ILE A 10 4.79 -7.01 -0.24
C ILE A 10 4.12 -5.82 -0.94
N ILE A 11 3.84 -5.93 -2.24
CA ILE A 11 3.22 -4.86 -3.02
C ILE A 11 1.78 -4.59 -2.56
N ARG A 12 0.98 -5.62 -2.30
CA ARG A 12 -0.38 -5.45 -1.78
C ARG A 12 -0.39 -4.69 -0.45
N LYS A 13 0.48 -5.06 0.49
CA LYS A 13 0.57 -4.40 1.80
C LYS A 13 1.11 -2.97 1.67
N TYR A 14 2.05 -2.74 0.76
CA TYR A 14 2.49 -1.39 0.43
C TYR A 14 1.34 -0.52 -0.11
N LEU A 15 0.51 -1.03 -1.00
CA LEU A 15 -0.65 -0.29 -1.51
C LEU A 15 -1.73 -0.07 -0.43
N GLN A 16 -1.79 -0.92 0.60
CA GLN A 16 -2.71 -0.79 1.73
C GLN A 16 -2.25 0.18 2.83
N GLY A 17 -1.14 0.88 2.65
CA GLY A 17 -0.69 1.89 3.62
C GLY A 17 0.22 1.36 4.74
N TYR A 18 0.61 0.08 4.74
CA TYR A 18 1.53 -0.45 5.77
C TYR A 18 2.94 0.12 5.60
N SER A 19 3.65 0.32 6.71
CA SER A 19 5.08 0.69 6.73
C SER A 19 5.96 -0.46 6.26
N ARG A 20 7.20 -0.17 5.87
CA ARG A 20 8.13 -1.19 5.37
C ARG A 20 8.49 -2.20 6.47
N ASP A 21 8.56 -1.77 7.72
CA ASP A 21 8.85 -2.63 8.86
C ASP A 21 7.67 -3.55 9.19
N GLU A 22 6.43 -3.04 9.18
CA GLU A 22 5.23 -3.89 9.32
C GLU A 22 5.14 -4.94 8.20
N ILE A 23 5.53 -4.57 6.97
CA ILE A 23 5.54 -5.50 5.84
C ILE A 23 6.63 -6.55 6.02
N ALA A 24 7.82 -6.14 6.46
CA ALA A 24 8.95 -7.03 6.72
C ALA A 24 8.58 -8.10 7.75
N GLU A 25 7.96 -7.68 8.86
CA GLU A 25 7.43 -8.57 9.89
C GLU A 25 6.38 -9.53 9.33
N GLN A 26 5.37 -9.02 8.61
CA GLN A 26 4.26 -9.83 8.07
C GLN A 26 4.68 -10.80 6.96
N THR A 27 5.80 -10.54 6.29
CA THR A 27 6.29 -11.38 5.18
C THR A 27 7.49 -12.23 5.57
N LEU A 28 7.97 -12.13 6.82
CA LEU A 28 9.19 -12.78 7.30
C LEU A 28 10.40 -12.46 6.40
N THR A 29 10.51 -11.20 5.98
CA THR A 29 11.62 -10.71 5.16
C THR A 29 12.34 -9.55 5.84
N ALA A 30 13.54 -9.21 5.36
CA ALA A 30 14.24 -8.01 5.82
C ALA A 30 13.62 -6.73 5.24
N THR A 31 13.59 -5.64 6.00
CA THR A 31 13.14 -4.31 5.54
C THR A 31 13.86 -3.86 4.25
N GLY A 32 15.15 -4.21 4.10
CA GLY A 32 15.91 -3.96 2.87
C GLY A 32 15.32 -4.67 1.65
N THR A 33 14.89 -5.93 1.80
CA THR A 33 14.21 -6.69 0.73
C THR A 33 12.89 -6.04 0.34
N VAL A 34 12.09 -5.64 1.32
CA VAL A 34 10.82 -4.93 1.10
C VAL A 34 11.06 -3.64 0.31
N THR A 35 12.06 -2.85 0.72
CA THR A 35 12.43 -1.59 0.05
C THR A 35 12.81 -1.82 -1.40
N THR A 36 13.68 -2.79 -1.67
CA THR A 36 14.11 -3.15 -3.02
C THR A 36 12.93 -3.54 -3.89
N LYS A 37 12.03 -4.42 -3.39
CA LYS A 37 10.88 -4.89 -4.18
C LYS A 37 9.87 -3.80 -4.49
N ILE A 38 9.62 -2.90 -3.52
CA ILE A 38 8.77 -1.72 -3.76
C ILE A 38 9.39 -0.82 -4.83
N ASN A 39 10.70 -0.56 -4.77
CA ASN A 39 11.37 0.33 -5.72
C ASN A 39 11.42 -0.28 -7.13
N GLU A 40 11.69 -1.59 -7.25
CA GLU A 40 11.61 -2.32 -8.52
C GLU A 40 10.21 -2.24 -9.12
N TRP A 41 9.18 -2.44 -8.31
CA TRP A 41 7.78 -2.33 -8.73
C TRP A 41 7.43 -0.90 -9.15
N LYS A 42 7.81 0.13 -8.37
CA LYS A 42 7.60 1.54 -8.72
C LYS A 42 8.22 1.88 -10.07
N ARG A 43 9.47 1.46 -10.30
CA ARG A 43 10.16 1.65 -11.59
C ARG A 43 9.43 0.93 -12.73
N ARG A 44 8.90 -0.26 -12.48
CA ARG A 44 8.15 -1.05 -13.47
C ARG A 44 6.84 -0.39 -13.89
N ILE A 45 6.12 0.25 -12.96
CA ILE A 45 4.83 0.89 -13.27
C ILE A 45 4.98 2.33 -13.78
N GLY A 46 6.12 2.98 -13.53
CA GLY A 46 6.37 4.35 -14.00
C GLY A 46 5.38 5.39 -13.47
N ALA A 47 4.81 5.19 -12.27
CA ALA A 47 3.78 6.04 -11.70
C ALA A 47 4.40 7.06 -10.71
N PRO A 48 4.60 8.34 -11.11
CA PRO A 48 5.22 9.36 -10.25
C PRO A 48 4.36 9.67 -9.01
N ASP A 49 3.05 9.69 -9.17
CA ASP A 49 2.11 10.13 -8.11
C ASP A 49 1.69 8.98 -7.17
N ILE A 50 2.33 7.81 -7.27
CA ILE A 50 1.98 6.65 -6.46
C ILE A 50 2.19 6.89 -4.95
N GLU A 51 3.11 7.79 -4.60
CA GLU A 51 3.33 8.15 -3.21
C GLU A 51 2.19 9.01 -2.66
N ASP A 52 1.65 9.93 -3.45
CA ASP A 52 0.51 10.77 -3.05
C ASP A 52 -0.74 9.92 -2.81
N LEU A 53 -1.03 9.00 -3.74
CA LEU A 53 -2.10 8.01 -3.58
C LEU A 53 -1.89 7.16 -2.32
N ARG A 54 -0.64 6.77 -2.05
CA ARG A 54 -0.32 6.00 -0.85
C ARG A 54 -0.51 6.83 0.43
N GLN A 55 -0.12 8.10 0.46
CA GLN A 55 -0.35 8.97 1.61
C GLN A 55 -1.85 9.08 1.94
N PHE A 56 -2.69 9.21 0.92
CA PHE A 56 -4.14 9.18 1.09
C PHE A 56 -4.63 7.88 1.75
N VAL A 57 -4.15 6.72 1.29
CA VAL A 57 -4.51 5.42 1.90
C VAL A 57 -4.03 5.32 3.34
N ILE A 58 -2.84 5.85 3.66
CA ILE A 58 -2.32 5.88 5.04
C ILE A 58 -3.25 6.69 5.94
N ILE A 59 -3.71 7.86 5.49
CA ILE A 59 -4.64 8.71 6.26
C ILE A 59 -5.95 7.96 6.54
N ILE A 60 -6.55 7.34 5.52
CA ILE A 60 -7.78 6.54 5.66
C ILE A 60 -7.57 5.42 6.68
N ARG A 61 -6.48 4.65 6.54
CA ARG A 61 -6.16 3.54 7.45
C ARG A 61 -6.00 4.03 8.89
N LYS A 62 -5.31 5.16 9.10
CA LYS A 62 -5.12 5.77 10.43
C LYS A 62 -6.43 6.28 11.04
N SER A 63 -7.39 6.69 10.22
CA SER A 63 -8.73 7.06 10.69
C SER A 63 -9.61 5.86 11.11
N GLY A 64 -9.12 4.62 10.95
CA GLY A 64 -9.90 3.41 11.20
C GLY A 64 -10.95 3.11 10.11
N MET A 65 -11.01 3.93 9.06
CA MET A 65 -11.88 3.68 7.90
C MET A 65 -11.25 2.71 6.92
N THR A 66 -12.10 1.95 6.24
CA THR A 66 -11.75 1.17 5.05
C THR A 66 -11.97 2.00 3.79
N ILE A 67 -11.29 1.65 2.69
CA ILE A 67 -11.52 2.26 1.37
C ILE A 67 -12.99 2.10 0.93
N LYS A 68 -13.63 0.98 1.29
CA LYS A 68 -15.06 0.76 1.02
C LYS A 68 -15.95 1.77 1.76
N GLN A 69 -15.68 2.01 3.05
CA GLN A 69 -16.41 3.00 3.84
C GLN A 69 -16.22 4.40 3.25
N LEU A 70 -14.99 4.77 2.90
CA LEU A 70 -14.72 6.05 2.22
C LEU A 70 -15.53 6.17 0.91
N ALA A 71 -15.49 5.15 0.04
CA ALA A 71 -16.18 5.19 -1.24
C ALA A 71 -17.70 5.34 -1.07
N SER A 72 -18.27 4.69 -0.06
CA SER A 72 -19.69 4.86 0.29
C SER A 72 -19.99 6.27 0.79
N SER A 73 -19.18 6.81 1.71
CA SER A 73 -19.35 8.18 2.22
C SER A 73 -19.20 9.25 1.14
N PHE A 74 -18.22 9.11 0.25
CA PHE A 74 -18.01 10.02 -0.88
C PHE A 74 -19.20 9.99 -1.85
N ARG A 75 -19.75 8.81 -2.11
CA ARG A 75 -20.97 8.67 -2.90
C ARG A 75 -22.15 9.40 -2.25
N THR A 76 -22.38 9.21 -0.95
CA THR A 76 -23.48 9.89 -0.24
C THR A 76 -23.33 11.41 -0.23
N LEU A 77 -22.12 11.94 -0.03
CA LEU A 77 -21.85 13.38 -0.04
C LEU A 77 -22.10 14.04 -1.41
N ASN A 78 -21.88 13.33 -2.52
CA ASN A 78 -22.11 13.86 -3.87
C ASN A 78 -23.58 13.77 -4.32
N PHE A 79 -24.46 13.17 -3.53
CA PHE A 79 -25.90 13.08 -3.80
C PHE A 79 -26.74 13.80 -2.73
N ALA A 80 -26.12 14.61 -1.87
CA ALA A 80 -26.76 15.53 -0.92
C ALA A 80 -26.60 16.98 -1.40
#